data_AF-A0A2N2SLJ0-F1
#
_entry.id   AF-A0A2N2SLJ0-F1
#
_cell.length_a   1.000
_cell.length_b   1.000
_cell.length_c   1.000
_cell.angle_alpha   90.00
_cell.angle_beta   90.00
_cell.angle_gamma   90.00
#
_symmetry.space_group_name_H-M   'P 1'
#
loop_
_entity.id
_entity.type
_entity.pdbx_description
1 polymer ?
#
loop_
_entity_poly.entity_id
_entity_poly.type
_entity_poly.pdbx_seq_one_letter_code
_entity_poly.pdbx_strand_id
1 'polypeptide(L)'
;IAEQTNLLALNAAIEAARAGEHGRGFAVVADEVRKLSERTAQSTREITSMVESIQNSTREVVSGIDEGVGAVANSVDHARNAGLIIENLQGMACKVAQIIGEVDVALREQSSASSEVAKRVEEIATHAEETSAATSEAARSAETLNGVAARMQESVSRFRI
;
A
#
# COMPACT_ATOMS: atom_id res chain seq x y z
N ILE A 1 51.06 31.84 -27.11
CA ILE A 1 51.27 33.28 -26.82
C ILE A 1 52.23 33.48 -25.66
N ALA A 2 51.88 33.22 -24.39
CA ALA A 2 52.79 33.46 -23.25
C ALA A 2 54.18 32.79 -23.40
N GLU A 3 54.23 31.52 -23.83
CA GLU A 3 55.49 30.81 -24.07
C GLU A 3 56.28 31.34 -25.28
N GLN A 4 55.59 31.78 -26.34
CA GLN A 4 56.22 32.45 -27.49
C GLN A 4 56.76 33.84 -27.11
N THR A 5 56.03 34.59 -26.29
CA THR A 5 56.47 35.89 -25.74
C THR A 5 57.66 35.70 -24.81
N ASN A 6 57.70 34.61 -24.03
CA ASN A 6 58.84 34.24 -23.20
C ASN A 6 60.10 33.97 -24.03
N LEU A 7 59.96 33.20 -25.13
CA LEU A 7 61.06 32.92 -26.06
C LEU A 7 61.52 34.18 -26.82
N LEU A 8 60.60 35.04 -27.23
CA LEU A 8 60.92 36.34 -27.85
C LEU A 8 61.66 37.27 -26.88
N ALA A 9 61.21 37.32 -25.62
CA ALA A 9 61.85 38.10 -24.57
C ALA A 9 63.26 37.58 -24.24
N LEU A 10 63.46 36.26 -24.25
CA LEU A 10 64.78 35.65 -24.07
C LEU A 10 65.73 36.03 -25.22
N ASN A 11 65.28 35.95 -26.47
CA ASN A 11 66.07 36.36 -27.63
C ASN A 11 66.42 37.86 -27.58
N ALA A 12 65.47 38.71 -27.15
CA ALA A 12 65.71 40.13 -26.96
C ALA A 12 66.72 40.42 -25.82
N ALA A 13 66.69 39.64 -24.73
CA ALA A 13 67.66 39.76 -23.64
C ALA A 13 69.08 39.35 -24.07
N ILE A 14 69.20 38.30 -24.90
CA ILE A 14 70.48 37.85 -25.47
C ILE A 14 71.06 38.93 -26.39
N GLU A 15 70.25 39.50 -27.29
CA GLU A 15 70.73 40.54 -28.21
C GLU A 15 71.05 41.85 -27.48
N ALA A 16 70.29 42.19 -26.43
CA ALA A 16 70.59 43.33 -25.56
C ALA A 16 71.91 43.18 -24.79
N ALA A 17 72.24 41.96 -24.33
CA ALA A 17 73.55 41.66 -23.72
C ALA A 17 74.69 41.80 -24.74
N ARG A 18 74.44 41.46 -26.00
CA ARG A 18 75.40 41.56 -27.11
C ARG A 18 75.75 43.00 -27.47
N ALA A 19 74.82 43.94 -27.27
CA ALA A 19 75.00 45.38 -27.49
C ALA A 19 75.75 46.11 -26.35
N GLY A 20 76.13 45.42 -25.27
CA GLY A 20 76.91 45.99 -24.16
C GLY A 20 76.19 47.13 -23.44
N GLU A 21 76.91 48.24 -23.17
CA GLU A 21 76.37 49.39 -22.42
C GLU A 21 75.18 50.07 -23.12
N HIS A 22 75.10 50.02 -24.46
CA HIS A 22 73.98 50.58 -25.22
C HIS A 22 72.69 49.74 -25.09
N GLY A 23 72.79 48.47 -24.67
CA GLY A 23 71.67 47.53 -24.55
C GLY A 23 71.06 47.40 -23.15
N ARG A 24 71.63 48.06 -22.12
CA ARG A 24 71.20 47.89 -20.72
C ARG A 24 69.72 48.18 -20.47
N GLY A 25 69.17 49.23 -21.10
CA GLY A 25 67.74 49.56 -20.96
C GLY A 25 66.83 48.49 -21.59
N PHE A 26 67.21 47.96 -22.76
CA PHE A 26 66.47 46.88 -23.44
C PHE A 26 66.56 45.55 -22.68
N ALA A 27 67.70 45.26 -22.04
CA ALA A 27 67.87 44.05 -21.24
C ALA A 27 66.91 44.00 -20.03
N VAL A 28 66.69 45.14 -19.36
CA VAL A 28 65.75 45.23 -18.23
C VAL A 28 64.31 45.01 -18.69
N VAL A 29 63.92 45.63 -19.81
CA VAL A 29 62.56 45.45 -20.37
C VAL A 29 62.36 44.01 -20.82
N ALA A 30 63.36 43.38 -21.45
CA ALA A 30 63.28 42.00 -21.87
C ALA A 30 63.12 41.02 -20.70
N ASP A 31 63.84 41.21 -19.59
CA ASP A 31 63.68 40.36 -18.40
C ASP A 31 62.33 40.58 -17.69
N GLU A 32 61.78 41.80 -17.71
CA GLU A 32 60.44 42.07 -17.17
C GLU A 32 59.33 41.42 -18.03
N VAL A 33 59.45 41.50 -19.36
CA VAL A 33 58.52 40.81 -20.28
C VAL A 33 58.61 39.29 -20.13
N ARG A 34 59.81 38.75 -19.88
CA ARG A 34 60.04 37.33 -19.59
C ARG A 34 59.31 36.90 -18.30
N LYS A 35 59.53 37.62 -17.20
CA LYS A 35 58.85 37.37 -15.91
C LYS A 35 57.33 37.49 -16.02
N LEU A 36 56.84 38.50 -16.75
CA LEU A 36 55.40 38.65 -16.99
C LEU A 36 54.84 37.46 -17.78
N SER A 37 55.55 37.02 -18.82
CA SER A 37 55.17 35.87 -19.64
C SER A 37 55.13 34.57 -18.84
N GLU A 38 56.13 34.33 -17.97
CA GLU A 38 56.17 33.19 -17.05
C GLU A 38 54.99 33.22 -16.06
N ARG A 39 54.69 34.38 -15.47
CA ARG A 39 53.54 34.58 -14.58
C ARG A 39 52.22 34.34 -15.31
N THR A 40 52.06 34.87 -16.52
CA THR A 40 50.86 34.64 -17.35
C THR A 40 50.69 33.16 -17.68
N ALA A 41 51.78 32.45 -18.03
CA ALA A 41 51.74 31.01 -18.31
C ALA A 41 51.37 30.18 -17.07
N GLN A 42 51.85 30.57 -15.89
CA GLN A 42 51.47 29.95 -14.62
C GLN A 42 49.98 30.17 -14.30
N SER A 43 49.49 31.41 -14.34
CA SER A 43 48.07 31.70 -14.11
C SER A 43 47.16 31.03 -15.14
N THR A 44 47.60 30.91 -16.40
CA THR A 44 46.83 30.18 -17.43
C THR A 44 46.70 28.70 -17.06
N ARG A 45 47.77 28.05 -16.57
CA ARG A 45 47.73 26.65 -16.12
C ARG A 45 46.80 26.46 -14.92
N GLU A 46 46.84 27.38 -13.96
CA GLU A 46 45.93 27.36 -12.81
C GLU A 46 44.46 27.51 -13.26
N ILE A 47 44.18 28.42 -14.19
CA ILE A 47 42.83 28.58 -14.78
C ILE A 47 42.40 27.30 -15.51
N THR A 48 43.29 26.68 -16.30
CA THR A 48 42.97 25.39 -16.96
C THR A 48 42.60 24.32 -15.96
N SER A 49 43.37 24.16 -14.88
CA SER A 49 43.06 23.18 -13.83
C SER A 49 41.74 23.47 -13.11
N MET A 50 41.44 24.75 -12.85
CA MET A 50 40.14 25.14 -12.28
C MET A 50 38.99 24.82 -13.23
N VAL A 51 39.14 25.11 -14.53
CA VAL A 51 38.12 24.80 -15.54
C VAL A 51 37.90 23.28 -15.66
N GLU A 52 38.97 22.48 -15.68
CA GLU A 52 38.86 21.01 -15.69
C GLU A 52 38.11 20.50 -14.46
N SER A 53 38.40 21.05 -13.29
CA SER A 53 37.73 20.70 -12.04
C SER A 53 36.25 21.06 -12.07
N ILE A 54 35.90 22.27 -12.53
CA ILE A 54 34.51 22.70 -12.70
C ILE A 54 33.77 21.80 -13.70
N GLN A 55 34.40 21.43 -14.82
CA GLN A 55 33.81 20.52 -15.80
C GLN A 55 33.57 19.13 -15.23
N ASN A 56 34.51 18.60 -14.44
CA ASN A 56 34.35 17.30 -13.78
C ASN A 56 33.19 17.34 -12.77
N SER A 57 33.16 18.33 -11.87
CA SER A 57 32.06 18.50 -10.90
C SER A 57 30.71 18.71 -11.59
N THR A 58 30.68 19.43 -12.72
CA THR A 58 29.45 19.60 -13.50
C THR A 58 28.96 18.25 -14.06
N ARG A 59 29.88 17.40 -14.58
CA ARG A 59 29.51 16.06 -15.06
C ARG A 59 28.96 15.17 -13.94
N GLU A 60 29.56 15.22 -12.75
CA GLU A 60 29.05 14.50 -11.58
C GLU A 60 27.65 14.96 -11.17
N VAL A 61 27.41 16.27 -11.15
CA VAL A 61 26.08 16.84 -10.85
C VAL A 61 25.05 16.39 -11.87
N VAL A 62 25.39 16.41 -13.17
CA VAL A 62 24.48 15.94 -14.22
C VAL A 62 24.17 14.45 -14.07
N SER A 63 25.16 13.62 -13.76
CA SER A 63 24.95 12.20 -13.47
C SER A 63 24.01 11.98 -12.28
N GLY A 64 24.21 12.72 -11.19
CA GLY A 64 23.35 12.63 -10.01
C GLY A 64 21.91 13.11 -10.29
N ILE A 65 21.74 14.09 -11.17
CA ILE A 65 20.41 14.51 -11.63
C ILE A 65 19.73 13.39 -12.43
N ASP A 66 20.44 12.73 -13.35
CA ASP A 66 19.90 11.64 -14.15
C ASP A 66 19.45 10.44 -13.29
N GLU A 67 20.28 10.06 -12.31
CA GLU A 67 19.92 9.07 -11.29
C GLU A 67 18.69 9.49 -10.49
N GLY A 68 18.63 10.77 -10.08
CA GLY A 68 17.50 11.34 -9.37
C GLY A 68 16.19 11.28 -10.17
N VAL A 69 16.26 11.57 -11.47
CA VAL A 69 15.11 11.45 -12.39
C VAL A 69 14.62 10.00 -12.46
N GLY A 70 15.54 9.03 -12.57
CA GLY A 70 15.21 7.61 -12.54
C GLY A 70 14.53 7.17 -11.23
N ALA A 71 15.05 7.63 -10.09
CA ALA A 71 14.47 7.35 -8.78
C ALA A 71 13.05 7.94 -8.62
N VAL A 72 12.82 9.16 -9.13
CA VAL A 72 11.49 9.78 -9.15
C VAL A 72 10.52 9.01 -10.04
N ALA A 73 10.95 8.57 -11.23
CA ALA A 73 10.11 7.75 -12.11
C ALA A 73 9.65 6.45 -11.43
N ASN A 74 10.58 5.73 -10.79
CA ASN A 74 10.25 4.53 -10.02
C ASN A 74 9.29 4.83 -8.86
N SER A 75 9.47 5.96 -8.18
CA SER A 75 8.60 6.39 -7.07
C SER A 75 7.17 6.66 -7.55
N VAL A 76 7.00 7.26 -8.73
CA VAL A 76 5.69 7.48 -9.36
C VAL A 76 5.02 6.15 -9.70
N ASP A 77 5.76 5.17 -10.24
CA ASP A 77 5.22 3.85 -10.53
C ASP A 77 4.79 3.10 -9.27
N HIS A 78 5.59 3.18 -8.19
CA HIS A 78 5.21 2.63 -6.89
C HIS A 78 3.94 3.29 -6.33
N ALA A 79 3.82 4.61 -6.41
CA ALA A 79 2.62 5.33 -5.97
C ALA A 79 1.38 4.91 -6.78
N ARG A 80 1.52 4.72 -8.10
CA ARG A 80 0.45 4.23 -8.96
C ARG A 80 0.01 2.82 -8.58
N ASN A 81 0.95 1.91 -8.33
CA ASN A 81 0.66 0.55 -7.89
C ASN A 81 -0.03 0.53 -6.52
N ALA A 82 0.40 1.38 -5.58
CA ALA A 82 -0.26 1.54 -4.29
C ALA A 82 -1.71 2.02 -4.46
N GLY A 83 -1.96 2.96 -5.39
CA GLY A 83 -3.31 3.41 -5.74
C GLY A 83 -4.21 2.28 -6.20
N LEU A 84 -3.74 1.42 -7.10
CA LEU A 84 -4.50 0.25 -7.58
C LEU A 84 -4.83 -0.75 -6.45
N ILE A 85 -3.90 -0.95 -5.51
CA ILE A 85 -4.13 -1.82 -4.35
C ILE A 85 -5.23 -1.22 -3.46
N ILE A 86 -5.20 0.10 -3.22
CA ILE A 86 -6.21 0.80 -2.41
C ILE A 86 -7.60 0.70 -3.07
N GLU A 87 -7.70 0.87 -4.39
CA GLU A 87 -8.95 0.70 -5.13
C GLU A 87 -9.51 -0.73 -4.98
N ASN A 88 -8.65 -1.74 -5.05
CA ASN A 88 -9.06 -3.13 -4.84
C ASN A 88 -9.56 -3.36 -3.40
N LEU A 89 -8.84 -2.84 -2.40
CA LEU A 89 -9.25 -2.90 -1.00
C LEU A 89 -10.60 -2.24 -0.76
N GLN A 90 -10.86 -1.10 -1.40
CA GLN A 90 -12.17 -0.44 -1.34
C GLN A 90 -13.28 -1.35 -1.91
N GLY A 91 -13.04 -1.97 -3.07
CA GLY A 91 -13.96 -2.92 -3.67
C GLY A 91 -14.25 -4.14 -2.78
N MET A 92 -13.21 -4.66 -2.11
CA MET A 92 -13.36 -5.75 -1.13
C MET A 92 -14.19 -5.32 0.09
N ALA A 93 -13.94 -4.12 0.63
CA ALA A 93 -14.71 -3.58 1.75
C ALA A 93 -16.20 -3.41 1.41
N CYS A 94 -16.52 -2.94 0.19
CA CYS A 94 -17.90 -2.87 -0.29
C CYS A 94 -18.57 -4.25 -0.36
N LYS A 95 -17.86 -5.27 -0.85
CA LYS A 95 -18.37 -6.66 -0.88
C LYS A 95 -18.64 -7.20 0.51
N VAL A 96 -17.73 -6.96 1.46
CA VAL A 96 -17.93 -7.36 2.86
C VAL A 96 -19.16 -6.68 3.46
N ALA A 97 -19.35 -5.38 3.22
CA ALA A 97 -20.54 -4.67 3.68
C ALA A 97 -21.84 -5.23 3.08
N GLN A 98 -21.83 -5.61 1.80
CA GLN A 98 -22.97 -6.28 1.15
C GLN A 98 -23.29 -7.62 1.82
N ILE A 99 -22.27 -8.47 2.04
CA ILE A 99 -22.45 -9.78 2.70
C ILE A 99 -23.01 -9.61 4.11
N ILE A 100 -22.53 -8.61 4.87
CA ILE A 100 -23.09 -8.30 6.20
C ILE A 100 -24.58 -7.95 6.11
N GLY A 101 -24.98 -7.19 5.09
CA GLY A 101 -26.39 -6.90 4.83
C GLY A 101 -27.22 -8.16 4.53
N GLU A 102 -26.71 -9.06 3.70
CA GLU A 102 -27.37 -10.34 3.39
C GLU A 102 -27.50 -11.23 4.64
N VAL A 103 -26.48 -11.26 5.51
CA VAL A 103 -26.50 -11.98 6.78
C VAL A 103 -27.53 -11.38 7.74
N ASP A 104 -27.67 -10.05 7.83
CA ASP A 104 -28.71 -9.40 8.66
C ASP A 104 -30.11 -9.83 8.23
N VAL A 105 -30.37 -9.85 6.91
CA VAL A 105 -31.65 -10.32 6.38
C VAL A 105 -31.91 -11.78 6.75
N ALA A 106 -30.93 -12.66 6.53
CA ALA A 106 -31.04 -14.07 6.87
C ALA A 106 -31.29 -14.31 8.38
N LEU A 107 -30.64 -13.53 9.25
CA LEU A 107 -30.84 -13.62 10.69
C LEU A 107 -32.24 -13.17 11.12
N ARG A 108 -32.81 -12.15 10.46
CA ARG A 108 -34.21 -11.72 10.71
C ARG A 108 -35.20 -12.80 10.31
N GLU A 109 -35.00 -13.42 9.14
CA GLU A 109 -35.82 -14.55 8.67
C GLU A 109 -35.72 -15.73 9.65
N GLN A 110 -34.51 -16.09 10.07
CA GLN A 110 -34.29 -17.17 11.03
C GLN A 110 -34.93 -16.88 12.40
N SER A 111 -34.89 -15.64 12.87
CA SER A 111 -35.55 -15.22 14.11
C SER A 111 -37.08 -15.37 14.01
N SER A 112 -37.67 -14.93 12.89
CA SER A 112 -39.10 -15.10 12.62
C SER A 112 -39.49 -16.58 12.58
N ALA A 113 -38.73 -17.41 11.86
CA ALA A 113 -38.97 -18.85 11.79
C ALA A 113 -38.84 -19.52 13.17
N SER A 114 -37.87 -19.09 13.99
CA SER A 114 -37.70 -19.61 15.36
C SER A 114 -38.88 -19.28 16.27
N SER A 115 -39.43 -18.06 16.14
CA SER A 115 -40.63 -17.65 16.85
C SER A 115 -41.86 -18.46 16.44
N GLU A 116 -42.02 -18.73 15.14
CA GLU A 116 -43.08 -19.59 14.64
C GLU A 116 -42.95 -21.02 15.17
N VAL A 117 -41.74 -21.59 15.14
CA VAL A 117 -41.46 -22.92 15.70
C VAL A 117 -41.83 -22.98 17.18
N ALA A 118 -41.43 -21.98 17.97
CA ALA A 118 -41.76 -21.93 19.39
C ALA A 118 -43.28 -21.95 19.61
N LYS A 119 -44.04 -21.16 18.84
CA LYS A 119 -45.50 -21.16 18.89
C LYS A 119 -46.10 -22.52 18.52
N ARG A 120 -45.58 -23.18 17.49
CA ARG A 120 -46.04 -24.53 17.09
C ARG A 120 -45.78 -25.56 18.17
N VAL A 121 -44.65 -25.46 18.88
CA VAL A 121 -44.34 -26.36 20.01
C VAL A 121 -45.33 -26.16 21.16
N GLU A 122 -45.71 -24.91 21.46
CA GLU A 122 -46.73 -24.61 22.46
C GLU A 122 -48.11 -25.17 22.06
N GLU A 123 -48.53 -24.98 20.81
CA GLU A 123 -49.77 -25.57 20.26
C GLU A 123 -49.78 -27.11 20.37
N ILE A 124 -48.66 -27.76 20.06
CA ILE A 124 -48.52 -29.22 20.20
C ILE A 124 -48.65 -29.66 21.66
N ALA A 125 -48.05 -28.93 22.60
CA ALA A 125 -48.14 -29.24 24.03
C ALA A 125 -49.59 -29.16 24.52
N THR A 126 -50.32 -28.09 24.14
CA THR A 126 -51.75 -27.95 24.47
C THR A 126 -52.58 -29.09 23.89
N HIS A 127 -52.38 -29.45 22.62
CA HIS A 127 -53.11 -30.57 22.02
C HIS A 127 -52.78 -31.93 22.66
N ALA A 128 -51.55 -32.13 23.13
CA ALA A 128 -51.18 -33.33 23.86
C ALA A 128 -51.91 -33.42 25.22
N GLU A 129 -52.06 -32.31 25.93
CA GLU A 129 -52.85 -32.23 27.17
C GLU A 129 -54.33 -32.52 26.93
N GLU A 130 -54.94 -31.90 25.91
CA GLU A 130 -56.33 -32.15 25.51
C GLU A 130 -56.56 -33.63 25.14
N THR A 131 -55.64 -34.21 24.38
CA THR A 131 -55.71 -35.62 23.96
C THR A 131 -55.61 -36.56 25.17
N SER A 132 -54.73 -36.25 26.14
CA SER A 132 -54.59 -37.01 27.37
C SER A 132 -55.87 -36.97 28.23
N ALA A 133 -56.49 -35.79 28.33
CA ALA A 133 -57.76 -35.61 29.03
C ALA A 133 -58.90 -36.40 28.36
N ALA A 134 -59.04 -36.28 27.03
CA ALA A 134 -60.05 -37.01 26.26
C ALA A 134 -59.87 -38.53 26.37
N THR A 135 -58.62 -39.01 26.35
CA THR A 135 -58.31 -40.44 26.53
C THR A 135 -58.72 -40.92 27.92
N SER A 136 -58.47 -40.12 28.96
CA SER A 136 -58.88 -40.45 30.33
C SER A 136 -60.40 -40.49 30.50
N GLU A 137 -61.13 -39.61 29.82
CA GLU A 137 -62.60 -39.62 29.80
C GLU A 137 -63.16 -40.83 29.03
N ALA A 138 -62.55 -41.17 27.89
CA ALA A 138 -62.90 -42.36 27.12
C ALA A 138 -62.70 -43.65 27.93
N ALA A 139 -61.59 -43.75 28.67
CA ALA A 139 -61.32 -44.89 29.55
C ALA A 139 -62.40 -45.04 30.64
N ARG A 140 -62.77 -43.94 31.31
CA ARG A 140 -63.84 -43.92 32.33
C ARG A 140 -65.21 -44.31 31.76
N SER A 141 -65.50 -43.86 30.55
CA SER A 141 -66.73 -44.22 29.84
C SER A 141 -66.75 -45.71 29.49
N ALA A 142 -65.61 -46.27 29.05
CA ALA A 142 -65.48 -47.70 28.80
C ALA A 142 -65.67 -48.54 30.07
N GLU A 143 -65.11 -48.13 31.21
CA GLU A 143 -65.35 -48.77 32.51
C GLU A 143 -66.83 -48.75 32.90
N THR A 144 -67.49 -47.61 32.72
CA THR A 144 -68.93 -47.45 33.00
C THR A 144 -69.77 -48.38 32.12
N LEU A 145 -69.48 -48.44 30.81
CA LEU A 145 -70.13 -49.34 29.87
C LEU A 145 -69.92 -50.81 30.24
N ASN A 146 -68.71 -51.19 30.65
CA ASN A 146 -68.41 -52.54 31.11
C ASN A 146 -69.23 -52.89 32.36
N GLY A 147 -69.34 -51.97 33.32
CA GLY A 147 -70.19 -52.15 34.51
C GLY A 147 -71.70 -52.25 34.19
N VAL A 148 -72.20 -51.51 33.19
CA VAL A 148 -73.58 -51.65 32.70
C VAL A 148 -73.79 -53.00 32.03
N ALA A 149 -72.86 -53.42 31.16
CA ALA A 149 -72.92 -54.72 30.48
C ALA A 149 -72.93 -55.89 31.48
N ALA A 150 -72.10 -55.84 32.53
CA ALA A 150 -72.07 -56.84 33.59
C ALA A 150 -73.41 -56.94 34.34
N ARG A 151 -74.03 -55.80 34.70
CA ARG A 151 -75.36 -55.77 35.35
C ARG A 151 -76.46 -56.29 34.44
N MET A 152 -76.38 -56.02 33.14
CA MET A 152 -77.32 -56.55 32.16
C MET A 152 -77.18 -58.09 32.06
N GLN A 153 -75.94 -58.60 32.03
CA GLN A 153 -75.66 -60.04 32.04
C GLN A 153 -76.25 -60.74 33.28
N GLU A 154 -76.07 -60.14 34.47
CA GLU A 154 -76.64 -60.64 35.73
C GLU A 154 -78.18 -60.63 35.73
N SER A 155 -78.77 -59.57 35.18
CA SER A 155 -80.23 -59.46 35.08
C SER A 155 -80.80 -60.55 34.16
N VAL A 156 -80.17 -60.78 33.00
CA VAL A 156 -80.59 -61.83 32.05
C VAL A 156 -80.41 -63.22 32.63
N SER A 157 -79.32 -63.48 33.38
CA SER A 157 -79.09 -64.79 34.00
C SER A 157 -80.12 -65.12 35.08
N ARG A 158 -80.63 -64.13 35.81
CA ARG A 158 -81.74 -64.31 36.76
C ARG A 158 -83.06 -64.76 36.13
N PHE A 159 -83.32 -64.41 34.87
CA PHE A 159 -84.53 -64.83 34.15
C PHE A 159 -84.39 -66.16 33.41
N ARG A 160 -83.20 -66.76 33.44
CA ARG A 160 -82.92 -68.06 32.83
C ARG A 160 -83.21 -69.15 33.86
N ILE A 161 -84.47 -69.59 33.91
CA ILE A 161 -84.94 -70.83 34.58
C ILE A 161 -84.51 -72.04 33.74
#